data_AF-X1A9Z8-F1
#
_entry.id   AF-X1A9Z8-F1
#
_cell.length_a   1.000
_cell.length_b   1.000
_cell.length_c   1.000
_cell.angle_alpha   90.00
_cell.angle_beta   90.00
_cell.angle_gamma   90.00
#
_symmetry.space_group_name_H-M   'P 1'
#
loop_
_entity.id
_entity.type
_entity.pdbx_description
1 polymer ?
#
loop_
_entity_poly.entity_id
_entity_poly.type
_entity_poly.pdbx_seq_one_letter_code
_entity_poly.pdbx_strand_id
1 'polypeptide(L)'
;MLGEAVKEIGGAVFYSSCASHAIGHKTGILTKLSFRDKNCLEEFTIPEEDIFALNSKNTTSIRNIYYSADRERRTCTALSVADPFTINDIPDNIDSQIYHFAGLISGEFNNEMIKYLHNKGKVALDVQG
;
A
#
# COMPACT_ATOMS: atom_id res chain seq x y z
N MET A 1 -24.63 1.74 -21.04
CA MET A 1 -24.28 0.34 -20.74
C MET A 1 -23.65 0.35 -19.36
N LEU A 2 -24.32 -0.18 -18.34
CA LEU A 2 -23.68 -0.39 -17.03
C LEU A 2 -22.70 -1.54 -17.22
N GLY A 3 -21.39 -1.24 -17.22
CA GLY A 3 -20.37 -2.27 -17.21
C GLY A 3 -20.43 -3.08 -15.91
N GLU A 4 -19.92 -4.31 -15.93
CA GLU A 4 -19.74 -5.10 -14.70
C GLU A 4 -18.75 -4.38 -13.77
N ALA A 5 -19.11 -4.31 -12.49
CA ALA A 5 -18.25 -3.74 -11.45
C ALA A 5 -17.84 -4.86 -10.49
N VAL A 6 -16.53 -5.04 -10.33
CA VAL A 6 -15.94 -5.96 -9.35
C VAL A 6 -15.25 -5.14 -8.28
N LYS A 7 -15.36 -5.56 -7.02
CA LYS A 7 -14.60 -5.01 -5.90
C LYS A 7 -13.53 -6.01 -5.52
N GLU A 8 -12.28 -5.56 -5.45
CA GLU A 8 -11.12 -6.38 -5.16
C GLU A 8 -10.22 -5.67 -4.16
N ILE A 9 -9.54 -6.45 -3.32
CA ILE A 9 -8.41 -5.96 -2.53
C ILE A 9 -7.20 -5.86 -3.45
N GLY A 10 -6.42 -4.79 -3.28
CA GLY A 10 -5.26 -4.57 -4.11
C GLY A 10 -4.41 -3.43 -3.59
N GLY A 11 -3.69 -2.81 -4.53
CA GLY A 11 -2.71 -1.76 -4.24
C GLY A 11 -1.27 -2.28 -4.24
N ALA A 12 -0.32 -1.38 -4.43
CA ALA A 12 1.08 -1.73 -4.66
C ALA A 12 1.70 -2.47 -3.46
N VAL A 13 1.35 -2.08 -2.22
CA VAL A 13 1.76 -2.79 -1.00
C VAL A 13 1.26 -4.24 -1.00
N PHE A 14 0.00 -4.48 -1.39
CA PHE A 14 -0.58 -5.82 -1.45
C PHE A 14 0.22 -6.74 -2.38
N TYR A 15 0.39 -6.33 -3.64
CA TYR A 15 1.09 -7.17 -4.61
C TYR A 15 2.58 -7.31 -4.33
N SER A 16 3.27 -6.22 -3.99
CA SER A 16 4.73 -6.25 -3.77
C SER A 16 5.13 -7.05 -2.53
N SER A 17 4.35 -6.96 -1.45
CA SER A 17 4.62 -7.75 -0.23
C SER A 17 4.38 -9.25 -0.46
N CYS A 18 3.26 -9.63 -1.08
CA CYS A 18 2.96 -11.02 -1.42
C CYS A 18 4.02 -11.61 -2.35
N ALA A 19 4.48 -10.85 -3.36
CA ALA A 19 5.55 -11.30 -4.26
C ALA A 19 6.89 -11.51 -3.52
N SER A 20 7.31 -10.56 -2.69
CA SER A 20 8.53 -10.65 -1.88
C SER A 20 8.49 -11.85 -0.93
N HIS A 21 7.36 -12.06 -0.27
CA HIS A 21 7.16 -13.19 0.63
C HIS A 21 7.18 -14.54 -0.10
N ALA A 22 6.49 -14.64 -1.25
CA ALA A 22 6.43 -15.86 -2.05
C ALA A 22 7.79 -16.36 -2.55
N ILE A 23 8.76 -15.45 -2.75
CA ILE A 23 10.14 -15.81 -3.13
C ILE A 23 11.06 -16.06 -1.92
N GLY A 24 10.51 -16.11 -0.71
CA GLY A 24 11.21 -16.53 0.51
C GLY A 24 11.86 -15.41 1.31
N HIS A 25 11.51 -14.14 1.07
CA HIS A 25 12.01 -13.02 1.88
C HIS A 25 11.09 -12.72 3.06
N LYS A 26 11.69 -12.49 4.25
CA LYS A 26 10.97 -11.95 5.40
C LYS A 26 10.49 -10.54 5.05
N THR A 27 9.18 -10.35 5.09
CA THR A 27 8.51 -9.16 4.55
C THR A 27 7.54 -8.63 5.59
N GLY A 28 7.69 -7.37 5.96
CA GLY A 28 6.75 -6.65 6.83
C GLY A 28 5.96 -5.60 6.05
N ILE A 29 4.77 -5.28 6.52
CA ILE A 29 3.89 -4.28 5.92
C ILE A 29 3.59 -3.19 6.93
N LEU A 30 3.72 -1.92 6.54
CA LEU A 30 3.12 -0.79 7.24
C LEU A 30 2.00 -0.23 6.36
N THR A 31 0.77 -0.23 6.86
CA THR A 31 -0.40 0.23 6.10
C THR A 31 -1.37 1.07 6.95
N LYS A 32 -2.20 1.89 6.30
CA LYS A 32 -3.27 2.69 6.91
C LYS A 32 -4.61 2.38 6.27
N LEU A 33 -5.61 2.13 7.10
CA LEU A 33 -7.00 1.93 6.69
C LEU A 33 -7.95 2.28 7.83
N SER A 34 -9.24 2.46 7.52
CA SER A 34 -10.25 2.49 8.56
C SER A 34 -10.32 1.12 9.22
N PHE A 35 -10.26 1.05 10.54
CA PHE A 35 -10.41 -0.22 11.25
C PHE A 35 -11.79 -0.86 11.11
N ARG A 36 -12.76 -0.16 10.52
CA ARG A 36 -14.03 -0.76 10.06
C ARG A 36 -13.84 -1.76 8.92
N ASP A 37 -12.75 -1.61 8.16
CA ASP A 37 -12.38 -2.46 7.02
C ASP A 37 -11.17 -3.36 7.35
N LYS A 38 -10.90 -3.61 8.65
CA LYS A 38 -9.71 -4.36 9.08
C LYS A 38 -9.66 -5.79 8.53
N ASN A 39 -10.82 -6.37 8.22
CA ASN A 39 -10.92 -7.68 7.59
C ASN A 39 -10.22 -7.74 6.21
N CYS A 40 -10.00 -6.61 5.53
CA CYS A 40 -9.20 -6.58 4.30
C CYS A 40 -7.74 -7.04 4.51
N LEU A 41 -7.24 -7.00 5.74
CA LEU A 41 -5.89 -7.47 6.06
C LEU A 41 -5.76 -9.00 5.97
N GLU A 42 -6.86 -9.74 6.07
CA GLU A 42 -6.88 -11.21 6.01
C GLU A 42 -6.52 -11.75 4.62
N GLU A 43 -6.60 -10.91 3.58
CA GLU A 43 -6.22 -11.26 2.21
C GLU A 43 -4.71 -11.29 1.98
N PHE A 44 -3.91 -10.68 2.87
CA PHE A 44 -2.46 -10.74 2.75
C PHE A 44 -1.95 -12.14 3.05
N THR A 45 -0.94 -12.57 2.30
CA THR A 45 -0.22 -13.83 2.59
C THR A 45 0.90 -13.63 3.61
N ILE A 46 0.96 -12.47 4.26
CA ILE A 46 2.00 -12.11 5.23
C ILE A 46 1.52 -12.54 6.62
N PRO A 47 2.41 -13.10 7.48
CA PRO A 47 2.05 -13.39 8.87
C PRO A 47 1.48 -12.15 9.58
N GLU A 48 0.40 -12.34 10.35
CA GLU A 48 -0.32 -11.21 11.00
C GLU A 48 0.62 -10.37 11.87
N GLU A 49 1.59 -11.01 12.54
CA GLU A 49 2.60 -10.35 13.37
C GLU A 49 3.55 -9.42 12.61
N ASP A 50 3.67 -9.58 11.29
CA ASP A 50 4.50 -8.76 10.40
C ASP A 50 3.65 -7.68 9.67
N ILE A 51 2.35 -7.57 9.96
CA ILE A 51 1.43 -6.55 9.42
C ILE A 51 1.16 -5.45 10.46
N PHE A 52 1.79 -4.30 10.27
CA PHE A 52 1.60 -3.09 11.06
C PHE A 52 0.50 -2.23 10.45
N ALA A 53 -0.75 -2.45 10.87
CA ALA A 53 -1.90 -1.66 10.42
C ALA A 53 -2.23 -0.52 11.40
N LEU A 54 -2.30 0.71 10.89
CA LEU A 54 -2.66 1.90 11.66
C LEU A 54 -4.07 2.38 11.27
N ASN A 55 -4.81 2.87 12.27
CA ASN A 55 -6.15 3.37 12.03
C ASN A 55 -6.10 4.70 11.28
N SER A 56 -6.95 4.82 10.26
CA SER A 56 -7.20 6.05 9.54
C SER A 56 -8.69 6.40 9.54
N LYS A 57 -9.00 7.68 9.32
CA LYS A 57 -10.38 8.12 9.10
C LYS A 57 -11.05 7.38 7.94
N ASN A 58 -10.31 7.08 6.87
CA ASN A 58 -10.82 6.39 5.69
C ASN A 58 -9.90 5.24 5.28
N THR A 59 -10.45 4.30 4.51
CA THR A 59 -9.66 3.34 3.73
C THR A 59 -9.45 3.90 2.33
N THR A 60 -8.24 3.79 1.77
CA THR A 60 -8.01 4.17 0.38
C THR A 60 -8.83 3.29 -0.56
N SER A 61 -9.65 3.92 -1.41
CA SER A 61 -10.49 3.22 -2.38
C SER A 61 -10.34 3.89 -3.74
N ILE A 62 -10.01 3.10 -4.76
CA ILE A 62 -9.76 3.57 -6.12
C ILE A 62 -10.74 2.89 -7.05
N ARG A 63 -11.42 3.69 -7.87
CA ARG A 63 -12.24 3.20 -8.97
C ARG A 63 -11.45 3.27 -10.27
N ASN A 64 -11.26 2.12 -10.89
CA ASN A 64 -10.68 2.00 -12.23
C ASN A 64 -11.80 1.69 -13.23
N ILE A 65 -11.99 2.56 -14.22
CA ILE A 65 -12.92 2.33 -15.34
C ILE A 65 -12.08 2.05 -16.57
N TYR A 66 -12.15 0.82 -17.08
CA TYR A 66 -11.46 0.39 -18.29
C TYR A 66 -12.35 0.57 -19.52
N TYR A 67 -11.80 1.15 -20.59
CA TYR A 67 -12.56 1.48 -21.80
C TYR A 67 -12.40 0.45 -22.94
N SER A 68 -11.45 -0.47 -22.79
CA SER A 68 -11.10 -1.50 -23.75
C SER A 68 -10.90 -2.84 -23.04
N ALA A 69 -11.09 -3.94 -23.75
CA ALA A 69 -10.94 -5.29 -23.20
C ALA A 69 -9.49 -5.60 -22.77
N ASP A 70 -8.49 -4.98 -23.42
CA ASP A 70 -7.07 -5.07 -23.06
C ASP A 70 -6.73 -4.36 -21.74
N ARG A 71 -7.64 -3.55 -21.18
CA ARG A 71 -7.47 -2.78 -19.94
C ARG A 71 -6.29 -1.80 -19.94
N GLU A 72 -5.75 -1.46 -21.11
CA GLU A 72 -4.62 -0.54 -21.25
C GLU A 72 -5.01 0.91 -20.94
N ARG A 73 -6.26 1.30 -21.27
CA ARG A 73 -6.78 2.64 -20.98
C ARG A 73 -7.77 2.59 -19.84
N ARG A 74 -7.41 3.27 -18.74
CA ARG A 74 -8.28 3.41 -17.57
C ARG A 74 -8.44 4.86 -17.14
N THR A 75 -9.63 5.20 -16.65
CA THR A 75 -9.80 6.35 -15.76
C THR A 75 -9.66 5.85 -14.33
N CYS A 76 -8.66 6.37 -13.63
CA CYS A 76 -8.41 6.12 -12.23
C CYS A 76 -9.02 7.27 -11.42
N THR A 77 -9.87 6.95 -10.44
CA THR A 77 -10.46 7.95 -9.54
C THR A 77 -10.31 7.48 -8.10
N ALA A 78 -9.60 8.25 -7.27
CA ALA A 78 -9.61 8.06 -5.83
C ALA A 78 -10.99 8.44 -5.28
N LEU A 79 -11.73 7.45 -4.76
CA LEU A 79 -13.02 7.65 -4.10
C LEU A 79 -12.83 8.10 -2.65
N SER A 80 -11.81 7.56 -2.01
CA SER A 80 -11.37 7.90 -0.66
C SER A 80 -9.87 7.64 -0.53
N VAL A 81 -9.22 8.35 0.38
CA VAL A 81 -7.78 8.22 0.65
C VAL A 81 -7.60 8.12 2.16
N ALA A 82 -6.78 7.15 2.58
CA ALA A 82 -6.34 7.03 3.96
C ALA A 82 -5.47 8.23 4.36
N ASP A 83 -5.29 8.43 5.65
CA ASP A 83 -4.42 9.48 6.19
C ASP A 83 -2.98 9.20 5.76
N PRO A 84 -2.18 10.24 5.44
CA PRO A 84 -0.81 10.05 5.03
C PRO A 84 0.04 9.46 6.16
N PHE A 85 1.14 8.82 5.78
CA PHE A 85 2.16 8.38 6.72
C PHE A 85 3.03 9.56 7.16
N THR A 86 3.58 9.39 8.36
CA THR A 86 4.54 10.28 9.01
C THR A 86 5.68 9.45 9.57
N ILE A 87 6.79 10.09 9.90
CA ILE A 87 7.95 9.40 10.49
C ILE A 87 7.57 8.66 11.79
N ASN A 88 6.63 9.20 12.56
CA ASN A 88 6.15 8.61 13.82
C ASN A 88 5.31 7.33 13.62
N ASP A 89 4.87 7.06 12.40
CA ASP A 89 4.13 5.84 12.07
C ASP A 89 5.06 4.62 11.87
N ILE A 90 6.37 4.86 11.70
CA ILE A 90 7.35 3.81 11.47
C ILE A 90 7.63 3.11 12.81
N PRO A 91 7.41 1.78 12.93
CA PRO A 91 7.71 1.08 14.17
C PRO A 91 9.20 1.16 14.53
N ASP A 92 9.50 1.49 15.79
CA ASP A 92 10.89 1.68 16.27
C ASP A 92 11.71 0.39 16.30
N ASN A 93 11.04 -0.76 16.39
CA ASN A 93 11.65 -2.09 16.50
C ASN A 93 11.92 -2.77 15.16
N ILE A 94 11.80 -2.05 14.04
CA ILE A 94 12.02 -2.60 12.71
C ILE A 94 13.39 -2.21 12.18
N ASP A 95 14.21 -3.22 11.93
CA ASP A 95 15.45 -3.13 11.19
C ASP A 95 15.30 -3.93 9.88
N SER A 96 15.25 -3.21 8.76
CA SER A 96 15.09 -3.80 7.42
C SER A 96 16.22 -3.38 6.51
N GLN A 97 16.68 -4.32 5.67
CA GLN A 97 17.67 -4.03 4.63
C GLN A 97 17.12 -3.15 3.51
N ILE A 98 15.80 -3.25 3.25
CA ILE A 98 15.10 -2.51 2.19
C ILE A 98 13.80 -1.93 2.75
N TYR A 99 13.61 -0.63 2.56
CA TYR A 99 12.35 0.07 2.77
C TYR A 99 11.73 0.40 1.41
N HIS A 100 10.63 -0.27 1.09
CA HIS A 100 9.92 -0.10 -0.18
C HIS A 100 8.71 0.83 0.01
N PHE A 101 8.76 2.00 -0.62
CA PHE A 101 7.65 2.95 -0.66
C PHE A 101 6.77 2.64 -1.87
N ALA A 102 5.67 1.93 -1.62
CA ALA A 102 4.71 1.49 -2.63
C ALA A 102 3.44 2.35 -2.59
N GLY A 103 3.56 3.63 -2.97
CA GLY A 103 2.47 4.60 -2.89
C GLY A 103 1.43 4.46 -3.99
N LEU A 104 0.16 4.74 -3.67
CA LEU A 104 -0.95 4.75 -4.61
C LEU A 104 -1.38 6.15 -5.04
N ILE A 105 -1.26 7.10 -4.12
CA ILE A 105 -1.75 8.47 -4.29
C ILE A 105 -0.64 9.46 -3.90
N SER A 106 -0.51 10.54 -4.67
CA SER A 106 0.39 11.64 -4.31
C SER A 106 0.04 12.21 -2.94
N GLY A 107 1.05 12.31 -2.07
CA GLY A 107 0.90 12.81 -0.71
C GLY A 107 0.79 11.74 0.38
N GLU A 108 0.78 10.44 0.04
CA GLU A 108 0.77 9.36 1.04
C GLU A 108 2.01 9.36 1.95
N PHE A 109 3.15 9.81 1.45
CA PHE A 109 4.38 10.03 2.22
C PHE A 109 5.12 11.25 1.66
N ASN A 110 6.06 11.78 2.42
CA ASN A 110 6.84 12.96 2.04
C ASN A 110 8.33 12.66 1.88
N ASN A 111 9.06 13.61 1.29
CA ASN A 111 10.50 13.49 1.04
C ASN A 111 11.32 13.31 2.34
N GLU A 112 10.84 13.84 3.46
CA GLU A 112 11.53 13.72 4.74
C GLU A 112 11.48 12.29 5.27
N MET A 113 10.37 11.57 5.06
CA MET A 113 10.29 10.13 5.38
C MET A 113 11.27 9.30 4.54
N ILE A 114 11.39 9.61 3.25
CA ILE A 114 12.32 8.92 2.35
C ILE A 114 13.76 9.11 2.84
N LYS A 115 14.16 10.34 3.16
CA LYS A 115 15.48 10.66 3.71
C LYS A 115 15.71 9.99 5.06
N TYR A 116 14.70 9.98 5.93
CA TYR A 116 14.79 9.34 7.25
C TYR A 116 15.06 7.84 7.12
N LEU A 117 14.31 7.14 6.25
CA LEU A 117 14.47 5.69 6.05
C LEU A 117 15.74 5.33 5.25
N HIS A 118 16.23 6.21 4.38
CA HIS A 118 17.53 6.04 3.72
C HIS A 118 18.70 5.92 4.71
N ASN A 119 18.60 6.56 5.88
CA ASN A 119 19.62 6.41 6.93
C ASN A 119 19.52 5.09 7.69
N LYS A 120 18.44 4.31 7.52
CA LYS A 120 18.23 3.01 8.17
C LYS A 120 18.50 1.82 7.24
N GLY A 121 18.32 1.98 5.93
CA GLY A 121 18.52 0.90 4.96
C GLY A 121 18.38 1.38 3.52
N LYS A 122 18.45 0.45 2.55
CA LYS A 122 18.24 0.80 1.13
C LYS A 122 16.79 1.23 0.92
N VAL A 123 16.58 2.23 0.08
CA VAL A 123 15.23 2.70 -0.25
C VAL A 123 14.90 2.31 -1.68
N ALA A 124 13.72 1.72 -1.86
CA ALA A 124 13.08 1.50 -3.15
C ALA A 124 11.79 2.34 -3.20
N LEU A 125 11.50 2.94 -4.34
CA LEU A 125 10.32 3.78 -4.54
C LEU A 125 9.58 3.32 -5.79
N ASP A 126 8.31 2.93 -5.63
CA ASP A 126 7.38 2.73 -6.74
C ASP A 126 6.72 4.08 -7.04
N VAL A 127 7.06 4.65 -8.19
CA VAL A 127 6.51 5.92 -8.65
C VAL A 127 5.39 5.62 -9.64
N GLN A 128 4.16 5.56 -9.13
CA GLN A 128 2.98 5.55 -10.00
C GLN A 128 2.69 6.99 -10.49
N GLY A 129 2.67 7.17 -11.81
CA GLY A 129 2.35 8.41 -12.52
C GLY A 129 1.09 8.29 -13.37
#